data_AF-A0A6C0E6D7-F1
#
_entry.id   AF-A0A6C0E6D7-F1
#
_cell.length_a   1.000
_cell.length_b   1.000
_cell.length_c   1.000
_cell.angle_alpha   90.00
_cell.angle_beta   90.00
_cell.angle_gamma   90.00
#
_symmetry.space_group_name_H-M   'P 1'
#
loop_
_entity.id
_entity.type
_entity.pdbx_description
1 polymer ?
#
loop_
_entity_poly.entity_id
_entity_poly.type
_entity_poly.pdbx_seq_one_letter_code
_entity_poly.pdbx_strand_id
1 'polypeptide(L)'
;MLPILWVGPAGSGKLTAARRELGCVGEPTLRLLEIGDYSARYWEFTTHMEVDIMDLSMMDKQILPEILGQLLSTRDVMGSGRKIMILRRIHGLSPTAAGRLRVCLEELVWSAGAPAMIWCTARTVNSAVAHVMDGFVYRRVPYPAGVTEHRMKTAISKLHVPSIKTYITEMMRQMVAALAEGPPTLLAVPWIRARIYELLGLMMTGADLVSELSWATVRLAAAGSLSTQKALAVLDVLSRARWVPSYRIPIMLETIVVAVYNALATK
;
A
#
# COMPACT_ATOMS: atom_id res chain seq x y z
N MET A 1 7.27 -27.44 4.72
CA MET A 1 6.65 -26.18 5.21
C MET A 1 6.27 -25.34 3.98
N LEU A 2 5.24 -24.50 4.05
CA LEU A 2 4.73 -23.71 2.91
C LEU A 2 4.99 -22.21 3.14
N PRO A 3 5.07 -21.38 2.08
CA PRO A 3 5.08 -19.92 2.21
C PRO A 3 3.73 -19.41 2.71
N ILE A 4 3.73 -18.54 3.73
CA ILE A 4 2.51 -18.02 4.38
C ILE A 4 2.41 -16.51 4.22
N LEU A 5 1.23 -16.02 3.83
CA LEU A 5 0.90 -14.59 3.78
C LEU A 5 -0.09 -14.24 4.90
N TRP A 6 0.40 -13.54 5.92
CA TRP A 6 -0.41 -13.08 7.04
C TRP A 6 -0.99 -11.68 6.79
N VAL A 7 -2.31 -11.53 6.80
CA VAL A 7 -3.00 -10.25 6.47
C VAL A 7 -3.96 -9.81 7.57
N GLY A 8 -3.97 -8.52 7.90
CA GLY A 8 -4.84 -7.96 8.95
C GLY A 8 -4.36 -6.59 9.46
N PRO A 9 -5.16 -5.87 10.26
CA PRO A 9 -4.88 -4.49 10.64
C PRO A 9 -3.59 -4.30 11.47
N ALA A 10 -3.15 -3.05 11.63
CA ALA A 10 -2.05 -2.75 12.57
C ALA A 10 -2.41 -3.23 13.99
N GLY A 11 -1.43 -3.70 14.75
CA GLY A 11 -1.65 -4.26 16.09
C GLY A 11 -2.36 -5.63 16.14
N SER A 12 -2.75 -6.24 15.02
CA SER A 12 -3.45 -7.55 15.04
C SER A 12 -2.58 -8.76 15.43
N GLY A 13 -1.31 -8.58 15.78
CA GLY A 13 -0.44 -9.68 16.20
C GLY A 13 0.10 -10.58 15.08
N LYS A 14 -0.10 -10.27 13.80
CA LYS A 14 0.44 -11.04 12.64
C LYS A 14 1.89 -11.50 12.82
N LEU A 15 2.79 -10.57 13.17
CA LEU A 15 4.21 -10.84 13.27
C LEU A 15 4.51 -11.76 14.48
N THR A 16 3.80 -11.54 15.59
CA THR A 16 3.83 -12.42 16.76
C THR A 16 3.32 -13.83 16.44
N ALA A 17 2.28 -13.96 15.61
CA ALA A 17 1.76 -15.25 15.16
C ALA A 17 2.75 -15.98 14.24
N ALA A 18 3.35 -15.26 13.27
CA ALA A 18 4.40 -15.79 12.40
C ALA A 18 5.63 -16.27 13.19
N ARG A 19 6.18 -15.42 14.07
CA ARG A 19 7.30 -15.78 14.96
C ARG A 19 7.00 -16.99 15.84
N ARG A 20 5.78 -17.09 16.37
CA ARG A 20 5.34 -18.24 17.18
C ARG A 20 5.30 -19.54 16.38
N GLU A 21 4.82 -19.51 15.14
CA GLU A 21 4.78 -20.70 14.27
C GLU A 21 6.18 -21.15 13.83
N LEU A 22 7.14 -20.22 13.74
CA LEU A 22 8.56 -20.52 13.55
C LEU A 22 9.28 -21.00 14.83
N GLY A 23 8.58 -21.10 15.97
CA GLY A 23 9.20 -21.49 17.24
C GLY A 23 10.25 -20.48 17.74
N CYS A 24 10.14 -19.21 17.35
CA CYS A 24 11.13 -18.19 17.66
C CYS A 24 11.18 -17.89 19.17
N VAL A 25 12.37 -18.01 19.76
CA VAL A 25 12.67 -17.69 21.16
C VAL A 25 13.83 -16.70 21.22
N GLY A 26 13.70 -15.67 22.06
CA GLY A 26 14.70 -14.61 22.25
C GLY A 26 14.41 -13.32 21.46
N GLU A 27 15.21 -12.30 21.74
CA GLU A 27 15.17 -11.00 21.06
C GLU A 27 16.01 -11.01 19.76
N PRO A 28 15.67 -10.21 18.74
CA PRO A 28 16.45 -10.12 17.52
C PRO A 28 17.74 -9.34 17.70
N THR A 29 18.76 -9.71 16.92
CA THR A 29 19.91 -8.83 16.66
C THR A 29 19.60 -7.95 15.46
N LEU A 30 19.69 -6.63 15.61
CA LEU A 30 19.61 -5.70 14.47
C LEU A 30 20.94 -5.72 13.71
N ARG A 31 20.88 -5.92 12.39
CA ARG A 31 22.02 -5.95 11.49
C ARG A 31 21.84 -4.92 10.36
N LEU A 32 22.97 -4.48 9.81
CA LEU A 32 23.04 -3.75 8.55
C LEU A 32 23.54 -4.71 7.45
N LEU A 33 23.03 -4.53 6.25
CA LEU A 33 23.56 -5.11 5.02
C LEU A 33 23.88 -3.97 4.05
N GLU A 34 25.13 -3.88 3.60
CA GLU A 34 25.58 -2.86 2.65
C GLU A 34 25.46 -3.40 1.21
N ILE A 35 24.85 -2.59 0.34
CA ILE A 35 24.49 -2.95 -1.04
C ILE A 35 24.84 -1.74 -1.92
N GLY A 36 26.08 -1.72 -2.42
CA GLY A 36 26.65 -0.54 -3.06
C GLY A 36 26.64 0.65 -2.09
N ASP A 37 26.08 1.78 -2.52
CA ASP A 37 25.95 3.00 -1.71
C ASP A 37 24.76 2.97 -0.72
N TYR A 38 24.02 1.84 -0.63
CA TYR A 38 22.84 1.70 0.21
C TYR A 38 23.09 0.80 1.42
N SER A 39 22.35 1.04 2.50
CA SER A 39 22.27 0.12 3.64
C SER A 39 20.84 -0.31 3.91
N ALA A 40 20.64 -1.62 4.05
CA ALA A 40 19.37 -2.22 4.42
C ALA A 40 19.44 -2.75 5.85
N ARG A 41 18.42 -2.47 6.67
CA ARG A 41 18.29 -3.03 8.01
C ARG A 41 17.54 -4.35 7.97
N TYR A 42 18.08 -5.36 8.67
CA TYR A 42 17.39 -6.61 8.90
C TYR A 42 17.53 -7.05 10.36
N TRP A 43 16.53 -7.79 10.84
CA TRP A 43 16.56 -8.41 12.17
C TRP A 43 16.91 -9.87 12.01
N GLU A 44 18.00 -10.28 12.66
CA GLU A 44 18.47 -11.66 12.71
C GLU A 44 17.89 -12.33 13.96
N PHE A 45 17.13 -13.42 13.76
CA PHE A 45 16.68 -14.34 14.81
C PHE A 45 17.35 -15.70 14.62
N THR A 46 17.36 -16.49 15.70
CA THR A 46 17.84 -17.89 15.70
C THR A 46 17.14 -18.81 14.69
N THR A 47 15.93 -18.44 14.24
CA THR A 47 15.06 -19.26 13.39
C THR A 47 14.82 -18.68 11.98
N HIS A 48 15.03 -17.37 11.80
CA HIS A 48 14.72 -16.67 10.55
C HIS A 48 15.36 -15.26 10.52
N MET A 49 15.35 -14.63 9.34
CA MET A 49 15.62 -13.19 9.20
C MET A 49 14.32 -12.43 8.96
N GLU A 50 14.20 -11.19 9.45
CA GLU A 50 13.13 -10.27 9.06
C GLU A 50 13.69 -9.06 8.32
N VAL A 51 13.09 -8.71 7.18
CA VAL A 51 13.34 -7.45 6.48
C VAL A 51 12.02 -6.68 6.47
N ASP A 52 12.07 -5.38 6.73
CA ASP A 52 10.87 -4.54 6.68
C ASP A 52 10.86 -3.67 5.42
N ILE A 53 9.88 -3.91 4.55
CA ILE A 53 9.80 -3.25 3.24
C ILE A 53 9.71 -1.73 3.38
N MET A 54 9.10 -1.22 4.44
CA MET A 54 8.99 0.22 4.66
C MET A 54 10.33 0.90 4.98
N ASP A 55 11.34 0.12 5.39
CA ASP A 55 12.69 0.62 5.63
C ASP A 55 13.51 0.73 4.33
N LEU A 56 13.04 0.15 3.21
CA LEU A 56 13.71 0.16 1.90
C LEU A 56 13.40 1.41 1.05
N SER A 57 12.46 2.25 1.48
CA SER A 57 12.12 3.53 0.86
C SER A 57 11.82 3.44 -0.65
N MET A 58 12.04 4.51 -1.42
CA MET A 58 11.77 4.59 -2.87
C MET A 58 12.69 3.71 -3.76
N MET A 59 13.66 3.00 -3.16
CA MET A 59 14.62 2.15 -3.87
C MET A 59 14.26 0.65 -3.81
N ASP A 60 13.10 0.31 -3.25
CA ASP A 60 12.60 -1.06 -3.06
C ASP A 60 12.76 -1.97 -4.30
N LYS A 61 12.46 -1.46 -5.50
CA LYS A 61 12.53 -2.18 -6.78
C LYS A 61 13.96 -2.57 -7.22
N GLN A 62 14.98 -1.88 -6.71
CA GLN A 62 16.40 -2.11 -7.02
C GLN A 62 17.04 -2.97 -5.93
N ILE A 63 16.82 -2.59 -4.68
CA ILE A 63 17.54 -3.18 -3.55
C ILE A 63 16.92 -4.54 -3.13
N LEU A 64 15.62 -4.77 -3.33
CA LEU A 64 14.96 -5.99 -2.85
C LEU A 64 15.51 -7.30 -3.47
N PRO A 65 15.73 -7.42 -4.80
CA PRO A 65 16.37 -8.62 -5.38
C PRO A 65 17.78 -8.87 -4.83
N GLU A 66 18.55 -7.81 -4.61
CA GLU A 66 19.92 -7.89 -4.10
C GLU A 66 19.96 -8.29 -2.61
N ILE A 67 19.06 -7.74 -1.78
CA ILE A 67 18.83 -8.21 -0.39
C ILE A 67 18.49 -9.69 -0.38
N LEU A 68 17.55 -10.13 -1.23
CA LEU A 68 17.13 -11.52 -1.27
C LEU A 68 18.29 -12.43 -1.70
N GLY A 69 19.03 -12.07 -2.76
CA GLY A 69 20.20 -12.83 -3.19
C GLY A 69 21.32 -12.90 -2.15
N GLN A 70 21.64 -11.78 -1.48
CA GLN A 70 22.68 -11.73 -0.46
C GLN A 70 22.26 -12.46 0.83
N LEU A 71 21.13 -12.11 1.45
CA LEU A 71 20.68 -12.77 2.69
C LEU A 71 20.42 -14.27 2.50
N LEU A 72 19.98 -14.70 1.31
CA LEU A 72 19.78 -16.12 1.03
C LEU A 72 21.08 -16.84 0.62
N SER A 73 22.18 -16.14 0.37
CA SER A 73 23.52 -16.74 0.22
C SER A 73 24.32 -16.78 1.53
N THR A 74 24.13 -15.86 2.49
CA THR A 74 24.85 -15.86 3.79
C THR A 74 24.54 -17.07 4.68
N ARG A 75 25.58 -17.69 5.23
CA ARG A 75 25.49 -18.75 6.26
C ARG A 75 24.98 -18.19 7.61
N ASP A 76 24.24 -18.90 8.46
CA ASP A 76 23.66 -20.25 8.31
C ASP A 76 22.34 -20.41 9.14
N VAL A 77 21.39 -19.49 8.94
CA VAL A 77 20.08 -19.50 9.65
C VAL A 77 19.18 -20.63 9.12
N MET A 78 19.36 -21.84 9.67
CA MET A 78 18.73 -23.07 9.19
C MET A 78 17.42 -23.41 9.89
N GLY A 79 16.29 -23.25 9.19
CA GLY A 79 15.00 -23.83 9.56
C GLY A 79 14.62 -24.97 8.62
N SER A 80 14.65 -26.23 9.09
CA SER A 80 14.22 -27.41 8.33
C SER A 80 14.94 -27.65 6.98
N GLY A 81 16.20 -27.19 6.83
CA GLY A 81 16.98 -27.37 5.60
C GLY A 81 16.91 -26.20 4.60
N ARG A 82 16.06 -25.20 4.83
CA ARG A 82 15.96 -23.98 4.02
C ARG A 82 16.17 -22.74 4.89
N LYS A 83 16.60 -21.63 4.28
CA LYS A 83 16.68 -20.34 4.99
C LYS A 83 15.30 -19.71 5.06
N ILE A 84 14.84 -19.37 6.27
CA ILE A 84 13.52 -18.76 6.47
C ILE A 84 13.67 -17.24 6.59
N MET A 85 12.81 -16.50 5.89
CA MET A 85 12.75 -15.04 5.95
C MET A 85 11.31 -14.55 6.07
N ILE A 86 11.06 -13.51 6.87
CA ILE A 86 9.79 -12.78 6.87
C ILE A 86 9.97 -11.41 6.22
N LEU A 87 9.29 -11.18 5.10
CA LEU A 87 9.12 -9.85 4.54
C LEU A 87 7.96 -9.14 5.24
N ARG A 88 8.28 -8.09 5.98
CA ARG A 88 7.31 -7.30 6.75
C ARG A 88 6.70 -6.19 5.90
N ARG A 89 5.41 -5.96 6.11
CA ARG A 89 4.65 -4.85 5.50
C ARG A 89 4.66 -4.84 3.96
N ILE A 90 4.60 -6.00 3.27
CA ILE A 90 4.67 -6.08 1.79
C ILE A 90 3.63 -5.26 1.00
N HIS A 91 2.50 -4.88 1.62
CA HIS A 91 1.58 -3.88 1.07
C HIS A 91 2.19 -2.48 0.79
N GLY A 92 3.38 -2.18 1.33
CA GLY A 92 4.16 -0.98 1.04
C GLY A 92 5.07 -1.08 -0.18
N LEU A 93 5.12 -2.23 -0.86
CA LEU A 93 5.88 -2.38 -2.11
C LEU A 93 5.30 -1.50 -3.22
N SER A 94 6.17 -0.87 -3.99
CA SER A 94 5.82 -0.32 -5.30
C SER A 94 5.36 -1.44 -6.24
N PRO A 95 4.44 -1.18 -7.20
CA PRO A 95 4.00 -2.20 -8.16
C PRO A 95 5.16 -2.85 -8.94
N THR A 96 6.21 -2.09 -9.24
CA THR A 96 7.43 -2.60 -9.88
C THR A 96 8.24 -3.51 -8.96
N ALA A 97 8.32 -3.21 -7.65
CA ALA A 97 8.98 -4.08 -6.69
C ALA A 97 8.17 -5.35 -6.41
N ALA A 98 6.84 -5.28 -6.44
CA ALA A 98 5.97 -6.46 -6.34
C ALA A 98 6.18 -7.44 -7.51
N GLY A 99 6.30 -6.93 -8.74
CA GLY A 99 6.65 -7.75 -9.92
C GLY A 99 8.05 -8.38 -9.82
N ARG A 100 9.05 -7.62 -9.34
CA ARG A 100 10.40 -8.17 -9.09
C ARG A 100 10.41 -9.21 -7.98
N LEU A 101 9.69 -8.97 -6.88
CA LEU A 101 9.52 -9.94 -5.79
C LEU A 101 8.88 -11.22 -6.30
N ARG A 102 7.89 -11.15 -7.20
CA ARG A 102 7.27 -12.34 -7.80
C ARG A 102 8.31 -13.24 -8.47
N VAL A 103 9.16 -12.68 -9.34
CA VAL A 103 10.23 -13.42 -10.01
C VAL A 103 11.19 -14.06 -9.00
N CYS A 104 11.61 -13.30 -7.97
CA CYS A 104 12.45 -13.85 -6.91
C CYS A 104 11.75 -14.96 -6.09
N LEU A 105 10.43 -14.91 -5.91
CA LEU A 105 9.66 -15.97 -5.23
C LEU A 105 9.55 -17.23 -6.11
N GLU A 106 9.30 -17.07 -7.40
CA GLU A 106 9.28 -18.16 -8.40
C GLU A 106 10.62 -18.92 -8.40
N GLU A 107 11.74 -18.20 -8.45
CA GLU A 107 13.09 -18.77 -8.45
C GLU A 107 13.51 -19.34 -7.08
N LEU A 108 13.35 -18.59 -5.98
CA LEU A 108 14.01 -18.87 -4.70
C LEU A 108 13.14 -19.59 -3.67
N VAL A 109 11.82 -19.66 -3.88
CA VAL A 109 10.85 -20.16 -2.87
C VAL A 109 9.88 -21.22 -3.43
N TRP A 110 9.32 -20.98 -4.62
CA TRP A 110 8.30 -21.85 -5.22
C TRP A 110 8.88 -22.96 -6.09
N SER A 111 10.14 -22.84 -6.52
CA SER A 111 10.84 -23.87 -7.30
C SER A 111 11.05 -25.18 -6.53
N ALA A 112 11.07 -26.30 -7.27
CA ALA A 112 11.44 -27.60 -6.71
C ALA A 112 12.93 -27.58 -6.31
N GLY A 113 13.21 -27.76 -5.02
CA GLY A 113 14.56 -27.61 -4.47
C GLY A 113 14.96 -26.18 -4.06
N ALA A 114 14.00 -25.22 -4.10
CA ALA A 114 14.19 -23.84 -3.64
C ALA A 114 15.03 -23.71 -2.34
N PRO A 115 16.07 -22.85 -2.30
CA PRO A 115 16.98 -22.71 -1.15
C PRO A 115 16.33 -22.01 0.05
N ALA A 116 15.22 -21.29 -0.18
CA ALA A 116 14.62 -20.41 0.81
C ALA A 116 13.15 -20.71 1.08
N MET A 117 12.64 -20.08 2.14
CA MET A 117 11.23 -19.98 2.44
C MET A 117 10.91 -18.56 2.90
N ILE A 118 10.19 -17.82 2.06
CA ILE A 118 9.77 -16.46 2.39
C ILE A 118 8.32 -16.50 2.87
N TRP A 119 8.09 -15.91 4.03
CA TRP A 119 6.77 -15.58 4.56
C TRP A 119 6.55 -14.08 4.48
N CYS A 120 5.30 -13.65 4.37
CA CYS A 120 4.95 -12.26 4.15
C CYS A 120 3.94 -11.77 5.19
N THR A 121 4.04 -10.50 5.58
CA THR A 121 2.98 -9.83 6.37
C THR A 121 2.48 -8.58 5.66
N ALA A 122 1.16 -8.38 5.64
CA ALA A 122 0.50 -7.22 5.03
C ALA A 122 -0.58 -6.63 5.95
N ARG A 123 -0.85 -5.33 5.85
CA ARG A 123 -1.98 -4.70 6.56
C ARG A 123 -3.31 -4.98 5.86
N THR A 124 -3.28 -4.92 4.54
CA THR A 124 -4.41 -5.06 3.61
C THR A 124 -3.93 -5.82 2.37
N VAL A 125 -4.87 -6.34 1.58
CA VAL A 125 -4.57 -6.76 0.20
C VAL A 125 -4.78 -5.53 -0.69
N ASN A 126 -3.70 -5.02 -1.28
CA ASN A 126 -3.72 -4.03 -2.35
C ASN A 126 -3.17 -4.65 -3.64
N SER A 127 -3.02 -3.87 -4.71
CA SER A 127 -2.49 -4.33 -6.00
C SER A 127 -1.14 -5.04 -5.89
N ALA A 128 -0.20 -4.50 -5.09
CA ALA A 128 1.10 -5.10 -4.85
C ALA A 128 1.01 -6.48 -4.17
N VAL A 129 0.18 -6.62 -3.13
CA VAL A 129 -0.04 -7.90 -2.45
C VAL A 129 -0.76 -8.90 -3.35
N ALA A 130 -1.79 -8.44 -4.08
CA ALA A 130 -2.56 -9.29 -4.99
C ALA A 130 -1.70 -9.90 -6.11
N HIS A 131 -0.64 -9.21 -6.53
CA HIS A 131 0.28 -9.66 -7.58
C HIS A 131 1.19 -10.84 -7.16
N VAL A 132 1.35 -11.09 -5.86
CA VAL A 132 2.19 -12.18 -5.32
C VAL A 132 1.41 -13.21 -4.50
N MET A 133 0.16 -12.92 -4.13
CA MET A 133 -0.64 -13.67 -3.15
C MET A 133 -0.96 -15.11 -3.56
N ASP A 134 -1.01 -15.40 -4.86
CA ASP A 134 -1.35 -16.71 -5.43
C ASP A 134 -0.35 -17.81 -5.03
N GLY A 135 0.92 -17.48 -4.80
CA GLY A 135 1.93 -18.42 -4.31
C GLY A 135 2.07 -18.51 -2.79
N PHE A 136 1.07 -18.06 -2.01
CA PHE A 136 1.08 -18.15 -0.54
C PHE A 136 -0.17 -18.81 0.04
N VAL A 137 0.01 -19.52 1.16
CA VAL A 137 -1.10 -19.86 2.06
C VAL A 137 -1.57 -18.58 2.74
N TYR A 138 -2.72 -18.07 2.31
CA TYR A 138 -3.32 -16.86 2.88
C TYR A 138 -3.88 -17.11 4.29
N ARG A 139 -3.48 -16.28 5.26
CA ARG A 139 -3.99 -16.32 6.64
C ARG A 139 -4.42 -14.94 7.12
N ARG A 140 -5.73 -14.78 7.38
CA ARG A 140 -6.30 -13.55 7.94
C ARG A 140 -6.16 -13.54 9.46
N VAL A 141 -5.52 -12.52 10.01
CA VAL A 141 -5.39 -12.29 11.45
C VAL A 141 -6.31 -11.12 11.85
N PRO A 142 -7.49 -11.38 12.44
CA PRO A 142 -8.38 -10.33 12.92
C PRO A 142 -7.71 -9.54 14.07
N TYR A 143 -8.25 -8.35 14.36
CA TYR A 143 -7.85 -7.63 15.57
C TYR A 143 -8.33 -8.41 16.81
N PRO A 144 -7.54 -8.50 17.90
CA PRO A 144 -7.89 -9.32 19.07
C PRO A 144 -9.20 -8.85 19.73
N ALA A 145 -10.15 -9.78 19.84
CA ALA A 145 -11.54 -9.51 20.25
C ALA A 145 -11.70 -8.95 21.67
N GLY A 146 -10.71 -9.16 22.56
CA GLY A 146 -10.76 -8.68 23.95
C GLY A 146 -10.64 -7.17 24.14
N VAL A 147 -10.14 -6.43 23.13
CA VAL A 147 -10.06 -4.95 23.18
C VAL A 147 -11.34 -4.31 22.58
N THR A 148 -12.24 -5.12 22.01
CA THR A 148 -13.25 -4.62 21.08
C THR A 148 -14.63 -4.41 21.71
N GLU A 149 -15.06 -5.19 22.71
CA GLU A 149 -16.45 -5.12 23.20
C GLU A 149 -16.86 -3.75 23.74
N HIS A 150 -15.99 -3.05 24.47
CA HIS A 150 -16.31 -1.74 25.05
C HIS A 150 -16.16 -0.56 24.06
N ARG A 151 -15.69 -0.82 22.83
CA ARG A 151 -15.60 0.19 21.75
C ARG A 151 -16.50 -0.11 20.54
N MET A 152 -16.84 -1.37 20.26
CA MET A 152 -17.73 -1.72 19.13
C MET A 152 -19.20 -1.45 19.42
N LYS A 153 -19.72 -1.82 20.60
CA LYS A 153 -21.16 -1.74 20.92
C LYS A 153 -21.71 -0.31 20.91
N THR A 154 -20.86 0.71 21.11
CA THR A 154 -21.23 2.13 21.05
C THR A 154 -20.95 2.81 19.70
N ALA A 155 -20.12 2.20 18.82
CA ALA A 155 -19.64 2.83 17.58
C ALA A 155 -20.38 2.38 16.31
N ILE A 156 -20.96 1.18 16.32
CA ILE A 156 -21.58 0.54 15.13
C ILE A 156 -22.81 1.31 14.60
N SER A 157 -23.42 2.20 15.38
CA SER A 157 -24.58 2.99 14.92
C SER A 157 -24.23 4.23 14.09
N LYS A 158 -23.03 4.83 14.19
CA LYS A 158 -22.71 6.12 13.53
C LYS A 158 -21.27 6.37 13.03
N LEU A 159 -20.31 5.45 13.08
CA LEU A 159 -18.97 5.69 12.50
C LEU A 159 -18.78 5.14 11.08
N HIS A 160 -18.78 6.06 10.11
CA HIS A 160 -18.25 5.85 8.76
C HIS A 160 -16.74 5.54 8.86
N VAL A 161 -16.32 4.30 8.56
CA VAL A 161 -14.89 4.00 8.42
C VAL A 161 -14.40 4.67 7.14
N PRO A 162 -13.44 5.62 7.19
CA PRO A 162 -13.01 6.34 6.01
C PRO A 162 -12.25 5.41 5.05
N SER A 163 -12.91 5.05 3.94
CA SER A 163 -12.26 4.36 2.82
C SER A 163 -11.54 5.37 1.91
N ILE A 164 -10.67 4.90 1.02
CA ILE A 164 -10.08 5.73 -0.05
C ILE A 164 -11.20 6.42 -0.87
N LYS A 165 -12.28 5.70 -1.17
CA LYS A 165 -13.49 6.26 -1.83
C LYS A 165 -14.11 7.41 -1.03
N THR A 166 -14.24 7.23 0.29
CA THR A 166 -14.79 8.23 1.21
C THR A 166 -13.91 9.48 1.24
N TYR A 167 -12.58 9.30 1.32
CA TYR A 167 -11.61 10.38 1.31
C TYR A 167 -11.65 11.16 -0.01
N ILE A 168 -11.70 10.49 -1.17
CA ILE A 168 -11.75 11.15 -2.49
C ILE A 168 -13.09 11.87 -2.69
N THR A 169 -14.19 11.28 -2.21
CA THR A 169 -15.50 11.93 -2.22
C THR A 169 -15.51 13.19 -1.36
N GLU A 170 -14.85 13.15 -0.20
CA GLU A 170 -14.73 14.28 0.71
C GLU A 170 -13.77 15.36 0.17
N MET A 171 -12.65 14.97 -0.45
CA MET A 171 -11.77 15.87 -1.20
C MET A 171 -12.53 16.60 -2.32
N MET A 172 -13.38 15.87 -3.06
CA MET A 172 -14.23 16.47 -4.10
C MET A 172 -15.33 17.38 -3.53
N ARG A 173 -15.92 17.03 -2.37
CA ARG A 173 -16.83 17.93 -1.64
C ARG A 173 -16.13 19.22 -1.21
N GLN A 174 -14.90 19.12 -0.68
CA GLN A 174 -14.09 20.28 -0.26
C GLN A 174 -13.77 21.20 -1.45
N MET A 175 -13.51 20.64 -2.64
CA MET A 175 -13.39 21.42 -3.88
C MET A 175 -14.67 22.17 -4.24
N VAL A 176 -15.82 21.48 -4.21
CA VAL A 176 -17.12 22.12 -4.52
C VAL A 176 -17.45 23.24 -3.52
N ALA A 177 -17.16 23.02 -2.23
CA ALA A 177 -17.35 24.03 -1.19
C ALA A 177 -16.43 25.25 -1.38
N ALA A 178 -15.13 25.04 -1.61
CA ALA A 178 -14.18 26.14 -1.86
C ALA A 178 -14.58 26.98 -3.10
N LEU A 179 -15.17 26.35 -4.12
CA LEU A 179 -15.66 27.04 -5.32
C LEU A 179 -16.97 27.81 -5.13
N ALA A 180 -17.62 27.69 -3.97
CA ALA A 180 -18.70 28.60 -3.56
C ALA A 180 -18.15 29.92 -2.98
N GLU A 181 -16.91 29.92 -2.46
CA GLU A 181 -16.24 31.11 -1.90
C GLU A 181 -15.54 31.95 -2.99
N GLY A 182 -15.10 31.32 -4.09
CA GLY A 182 -14.49 32.03 -5.22
C GLY A 182 -13.98 31.11 -6.34
N PRO A 183 -13.47 31.68 -7.45
CA PRO A 183 -12.86 30.90 -8.53
C PRO A 183 -11.54 30.23 -8.09
N PRO A 184 -11.03 29.24 -8.85
CA PRO A 184 -9.71 28.66 -8.61
C PRO A 184 -8.61 29.72 -8.56
N THR A 185 -7.77 29.67 -7.52
CA THR A 185 -6.58 30.52 -7.39
C THR A 185 -5.34 29.67 -7.14
N LEU A 186 -4.15 30.26 -7.30
CA LEU A 186 -2.88 29.60 -7.00
C LEU A 186 -2.76 29.14 -5.53
N LEU A 187 -3.55 29.71 -4.61
CA LEU A 187 -3.61 29.29 -3.20
C LEU A 187 -4.20 27.88 -3.03
N ALA A 188 -4.92 27.35 -4.01
CA ALA A 188 -5.40 25.96 -4.00
C ALA A 188 -4.27 24.96 -4.29
N VAL A 189 -3.17 25.35 -4.93
CA VAL A 189 -2.10 24.43 -5.35
C VAL A 189 -1.40 23.73 -4.18
N PRO A 190 -0.99 24.43 -3.08
CA PRO A 190 -0.44 23.76 -1.90
C PRO A 190 -1.41 22.78 -1.25
N TRP A 191 -2.72 23.09 -1.23
CA TRP A 191 -3.75 22.19 -0.70
C TRP A 191 -3.93 20.94 -1.57
N ILE A 192 -4.04 21.11 -2.89
CA ILE A 192 -4.10 19.98 -3.84
C ILE A 192 -2.87 19.09 -3.66
N ARG A 193 -1.68 19.68 -3.62
CA ARG A 193 -0.42 18.95 -3.41
C ARG A 193 -0.42 18.15 -2.12
N ALA A 194 -0.85 18.73 -0.99
CA ALA A 194 -0.96 18.02 0.28
C ALA A 194 -1.88 16.78 0.16
N ARG A 195 -3.04 16.92 -0.48
CA ARG A 195 -3.96 15.80 -0.76
C ARG A 195 -3.33 14.74 -1.66
N ILE A 196 -2.56 15.12 -2.68
CA ILE A 196 -1.82 14.16 -3.51
C ILE A 196 -0.77 13.38 -2.69
N TYR A 197 -0.01 14.04 -1.81
CA TYR A 197 0.95 13.33 -0.95
C TYR A 197 0.28 12.39 0.06
N GLU A 198 -0.88 12.77 0.62
CA GLU A 198 -1.70 11.87 1.45
C GLU A 198 -2.16 10.63 0.65
N LEU A 199 -2.63 10.82 -0.59
CA LEU A 199 -3.06 9.73 -1.49
C LEU A 199 -1.91 8.84 -1.98
N LEU A 200 -0.72 9.40 -2.20
CA LEU A 200 0.51 8.65 -2.50
C LEU A 200 0.92 7.76 -1.32
N GLY A 201 0.75 8.25 -0.09
CA GLY A 201 0.93 7.44 1.13
C GLY A 201 -0.04 6.25 1.23
N LEU A 202 -1.13 6.25 0.45
CA LEU A 202 -2.09 5.17 0.32
C LEU A 202 -1.85 4.27 -0.91
N MET A 203 -0.71 4.44 -1.61
CA MET A 203 -0.30 3.68 -2.80
C MET A 203 -1.26 3.79 -3.99
N MET A 204 -1.93 4.95 -4.13
CA MET A 204 -2.94 5.14 -5.17
C MET A 204 -2.33 5.35 -6.57
N THR A 205 -2.86 4.66 -7.58
CA THR A 205 -2.45 4.84 -8.98
C THR A 205 -3.31 5.89 -9.70
N GLY A 206 -2.89 6.31 -10.89
CA GLY A 206 -3.69 7.21 -11.74
C GLY A 206 -5.03 6.59 -12.18
N ALA A 207 -5.08 5.27 -12.40
CA ALA A 207 -6.32 4.56 -12.71
C ALA A 207 -7.29 4.59 -11.54
N ASP A 208 -6.79 4.35 -10.32
CA ASP A 208 -7.60 4.43 -9.10
C ASP A 208 -8.13 5.86 -8.89
N LEU A 209 -7.28 6.89 -9.05
CA LEU A 209 -7.69 8.29 -8.93
C LEU A 209 -8.84 8.61 -9.90
N VAL A 210 -8.70 8.26 -11.18
CA VAL A 210 -9.70 8.55 -12.21
C VAL A 210 -11.01 7.79 -11.96
N SER A 211 -10.92 6.52 -11.57
CA SER A 211 -12.07 5.68 -11.22
C SER A 211 -12.86 6.24 -10.03
N GLU A 212 -12.17 6.56 -8.93
CA GLU A 212 -12.82 7.05 -7.72
C GLU A 212 -13.31 8.49 -7.84
N LEU A 213 -12.61 9.37 -8.58
CA LEU A 213 -13.13 10.70 -8.93
C LEU A 213 -14.38 10.59 -9.80
N SER A 214 -14.43 9.67 -10.77
CA SER A 214 -15.62 9.43 -11.59
C SER A 214 -16.80 8.98 -10.73
N TRP A 215 -16.57 8.04 -9.81
CA TRP A 215 -17.58 7.58 -8.86
C TRP A 215 -18.06 8.70 -7.93
N ALA A 216 -17.15 9.49 -7.35
CA ALA A 216 -17.47 10.63 -6.51
C ALA A 216 -18.29 11.68 -7.26
N THR A 217 -17.95 11.96 -8.52
CA THR A 217 -18.68 12.89 -9.40
C THR A 217 -20.14 12.47 -9.56
N VAL A 218 -20.37 11.22 -9.96
CA VAL A 218 -21.73 10.66 -10.14
C VAL A 218 -22.51 10.66 -8.83
N ARG A 219 -21.87 10.35 -7.70
CA ARG A 219 -22.51 10.31 -6.38
C ARG A 219 -22.87 11.68 -5.85
N LEU A 220 -22.03 12.69 -6.04
CA LEU A 220 -22.33 14.08 -5.67
C LEU A 220 -23.44 14.67 -6.55
N ALA A 221 -23.46 14.34 -7.84
CA ALA A 221 -24.53 14.73 -8.76
C ALA A 221 -25.88 14.09 -8.36
N ALA A 222 -25.90 12.77 -8.12
CA ALA A 222 -27.09 12.06 -7.66
C ALA A 222 -27.60 12.53 -6.30
N ALA A 223 -26.72 13.07 -5.45
CA ALA A 223 -27.07 13.67 -4.15
C ALA A 223 -27.45 15.17 -4.25
N GLY A 224 -27.54 15.75 -5.46
CA GLY A 224 -27.84 17.17 -5.66
C GLY A 224 -26.73 18.14 -5.19
N SER A 225 -25.58 17.62 -4.78
CA SER A 225 -24.42 18.41 -4.32
C SER A 225 -23.57 18.95 -5.47
N LEU A 226 -23.83 18.49 -6.71
CA LEU A 226 -23.15 18.93 -7.92
C LEU A 226 -24.17 19.03 -9.06
N SER A 227 -24.15 20.11 -9.84
CA SER A 227 -25.04 20.25 -11.00
C SER A 227 -24.64 19.29 -12.13
N THR A 228 -25.61 18.86 -12.94
CA THR A 228 -25.37 17.96 -14.08
C THR A 228 -24.32 18.51 -15.04
N GLN A 229 -24.34 19.82 -15.30
CA GLN A 229 -23.38 20.51 -16.16
C GLN A 229 -21.93 20.39 -15.64
N LYS A 230 -21.72 20.65 -14.34
CA LYS A 230 -20.40 20.49 -13.71
C LYS A 230 -19.97 19.02 -13.63
N ALA A 231 -20.91 18.11 -13.38
CA ALA A 231 -20.63 16.67 -13.38
C ALA A 231 -20.15 16.19 -14.77
N LEU A 232 -20.81 16.64 -15.85
CA LEU A 232 -20.39 16.34 -17.22
C LEU A 232 -19.01 16.95 -17.55
N ALA A 233 -18.75 18.20 -17.14
CA ALA A 233 -17.44 18.83 -17.33
C ALA A 233 -16.30 18.06 -16.63
N VAL A 234 -16.52 17.59 -15.40
CA VAL A 234 -15.55 16.75 -14.69
C VAL A 234 -15.36 15.39 -15.38
N LEU A 235 -16.44 14.74 -15.82
CA LEU A 235 -16.34 13.45 -16.51
C LEU A 235 -15.64 13.57 -17.87
N ASP A 236 -15.82 14.67 -18.62
CA ASP A 236 -15.06 14.92 -19.85
C ASP A 236 -13.55 15.03 -19.57
N VAL A 237 -13.15 15.80 -18.57
CA VAL A 237 -11.75 15.89 -18.13
C VAL A 237 -11.19 14.54 -17.72
N LEU A 238 -11.93 13.76 -16.93
CA LEU A 238 -11.52 12.43 -16.46
C LEU A 238 -11.42 11.42 -17.63
N SER A 239 -12.29 11.50 -18.64
CA SER A 239 -12.22 10.64 -19.83
C SER A 239 -10.97 10.90 -20.69
N ARG A 240 -10.43 12.11 -20.63
CA ARG A 240 -9.22 12.55 -21.35
C ARG A 240 -7.94 12.44 -20.51
N ALA A 241 -8.07 12.15 -19.21
CA ALA A 241 -6.95 12.08 -18.29
C ALA A 241 -6.00 10.94 -18.67
N ARG A 242 -4.77 11.28 -19.05
CA ARG A 242 -3.70 10.30 -19.32
C ARG A 242 -2.82 10.16 -18.09
N TRP A 243 -2.71 8.95 -17.56
CA TRP A 243 -1.70 8.58 -16.56
C TRP A 243 -0.70 7.59 -17.16
N VAL A 244 0.57 7.73 -16.79
CA VAL A 244 1.66 6.83 -17.20
C VAL A 244 2.44 6.44 -15.95
N PRO A 245 2.56 5.14 -15.62
CA PRO A 245 3.39 4.68 -14.51
C PRO A 245 4.84 5.19 -14.68
N SER A 246 5.24 6.14 -13.83
CA SER A 246 6.52 6.85 -13.97
C SER A 246 6.90 7.57 -12.67
N TYR A 247 8.14 8.07 -12.59
CA TYR A 247 8.57 8.94 -11.48
C TYR A 247 7.76 10.26 -11.40
N ARG A 248 6.98 10.60 -12.45
CA ARG A 248 6.15 11.81 -12.51
C ARG A 248 4.76 11.63 -11.90
N ILE A 249 4.42 10.46 -11.34
CA ILE A 249 3.10 10.20 -10.74
C ILE A 249 2.60 11.36 -9.86
N PRO A 250 3.36 11.96 -8.92
CA PRO A 250 2.86 13.09 -8.13
C PRO A 250 2.37 14.26 -8.99
N ILE A 251 3.16 14.68 -9.98
CA ILE A 251 2.83 15.75 -10.93
C ILE A 251 1.62 15.36 -11.81
N MET A 252 1.50 14.09 -12.21
CA MET A 252 0.37 13.62 -12.99
C MET A 252 -0.94 13.62 -12.18
N LEU A 253 -0.90 13.16 -10.93
CA LEU A 253 -2.06 13.21 -10.03
C LEU A 253 -2.44 14.66 -9.69
N GLU A 254 -1.46 15.55 -9.42
CA GLU A 254 -1.69 16.99 -9.28
C GLU A 254 -2.37 17.57 -10.53
N THR A 255 -1.89 17.22 -11.73
CA THR A 255 -2.47 17.70 -13.00
C THR A 255 -3.92 17.26 -13.18
N ILE A 256 -4.24 15.99 -12.87
CA ILE A 256 -5.61 15.45 -12.95
C ILE A 256 -6.52 16.20 -11.96
N VAL A 257 -6.07 16.37 -10.71
CA VAL A 257 -6.88 17.05 -9.68
C VAL A 257 -7.06 18.54 -9.98
N VAL A 258 -6.03 19.24 -10.48
CA VAL A 258 -6.16 20.64 -10.94
C VAL A 258 -7.14 20.76 -12.11
N ALA A 259 -7.10 19.83 -13.07
CA ALA A 259 -8.03 19.82 -14.18
C ALA A 259 -9.48 19.59 -13.73
N VAL A 260 -9.71 18.67 -12.78
CA VAL A 260 -11.03 18.47 -12.15
C VAL A 260 -11.47 19.71 -11.37
N TYR A 261 -10.58 20.36 -10.62
CA TYR A 261 -10.90 21.59 -9.88
C TYR A 261 -11.32 22.74 -10.82
N ASN A 262 -10.64 22.89 -11.95
CA ASN A 262 -11.01 23.86 -12.98
C ASN A 262 -12.34 23.49 -13.68
N ALA A 263 -12.61 22.20 -13.92
CA ALA A 263 -13.89 21.75 -14.46
C ALA A 263 -15.06 22.00 -13.49
N LEU A 264 -14.86 21.83 -12.18
CA LEU A 264 -15.86 22.19 -11.17
C LEU A 264 -16.14 23.70 -11.12
N ALA A 265 -15.22 24.54 -11.61
CA ALA A 265 -15.36 25.99 -11.68
C ALA A 265 -16.07 26.49 -12.96
N THR A 266 -16.33 25.63 -13.96
CA THR A 266 -17.14 26.04 -15.11
C THR A 266 -18.54 26.38 -14.66
N LYS A 267 -19.12 27.44 -15.24
CA LYS A 267 -20.52 27.83 -15.01
C LYS A 267 -21.45 26.79 -15.65
#